data_AF-I4EF94-F1
#
_entry.id   AF-I4EF94-F1
#
_cell.length_a   1.000
_cell.length_b   1.000
_cell.length_c   1.000
_cell.angle_alpha   90.00
_cell.angle_beta   90.00
_cell.angle_gamma   90.00
#
_symmetry.space_group_name_H-M   'P 1'
#
loop_
_entity.id
_entity.type
_entity.pdbx_description
1 polymer ?
#
loop_
_entity_poly.entity_id
_entity_poly.type
_entity_poly.pdbx_seq_one_letter_code
_entity_poly.pdbx_strand_id
1 'polypeptide(L)'
;MDIRLSKNQTNALKDELEERKYGKHLTSMELADKANVALDEVNRFERHLPIEDPATRGRIATALGITPELLAKIGGSEEISMDALSELEQCILDSTSTGTTSEKCQRLGLRPVLH
;
A
#
# COMPACT_ATOMS: atom_id res chain seq x y z
N MET A 1 -12.43 16.88 0.12
CA MET A 1 -11.18 17.58 0.49
C MET A 1 -10.04 16.62 0.21
N ASP A 2 -9.08 17.03 -0.59
CA ASP A 2 -7.91 16.22 -0.92
C ASP A 2 -6.80 16.49 0.09
N ILE A 3 -6.12 15.41 0.51
CA ILE A 3 -5.06 15.44 1.51
C ILE A 3 -3.85 14.65 1.00
N ARG A 4 -2.66 15.09 1.40
CA ARG A 4 -1.49 14.22 1.40
C ARG A 4 -1.41 13.52 2.73
N LEU A 5 -1.20 12.21 2.70
CA LEU A 5 -0.96 11.46 3.92
C LEU A 5 0.31 11.94 4.60
N SER A 6 0.31 11.87 5.93
CA SER A 6 1.51 12.03 6.73
C SER A 6 2.32 10.73 6.77
N LYS A 7 3.61 10.83 7.11
CA LYS A 7 4.48 9.66 7.29
C LYS A 7 3.86 8.59 8.20
N ASN A 8 3.21 9.03 9.27
CA ASN A 8 2.58 8.12 10.23
C ASN A 8 1.38 7.39 9.61
N GLN A 9 0.54 8.10 8.84
CA GLN A 9 -0.61 7.48 8.15
C GLN A 9 -0.17 6.49 7.07
N THR A 10 0.89 6.82 6.33
CA THR A 10 1.45 5.92 5.31
C THR A 10 2.01 4.65 5.90
N ASN A 11 2.75 4.75 7.01
CA ASN A 11 3.25 3.56 7.68
C ASN A 11 2.11 2.73 8.28
N ALA A 12 1.10 3.37 8.88
CA ALA A 12 -0.08 2.66 9.37
C ALA A 12 -0.81 1.90 8.25
N LEU A 13 -1.10 2.55 7.11
CA LEU A 13 -1.72 1.88 5.95
C LEU A 13 -0.83 0.78 5.37
N LYS A 14 0.49 1.00 5.32
CA LYS A 14 1.43 -0.03 4.89
C LYS A 14 1.33 -1.25 5.80
N ASP A 15 1.35 -1.05 7.12
CA ASP A 15 1.27 -2.11 8.12
C ASP A 15 -0.04 -2.89 8.01
N GLU A 16 -1.17 -2.21 7.76
CA GLU A 16 -2.47 -2.86 7.53
C GLU A 16 -2.50 -3.65 6.20
N LEU A 17 -1.87 -3.14 5.13
CA LEU A 17 -1.74 -3.84 3.86
C LEU A 17 -0.86 -5.10 3.98
N GLU A 18 0.22 -5.02 4.75
CA GLU A 18 1.09 -6.14 5.07
C GLU A 18 0.33 -7.21 5.86
N GLU A 19 -0.40 -6.81 6.91
CA GLU A 19 -1.23 -7.71 7.71
C GLU A 19 -2.32 -8.36 6.85
N ARG A 20 -3.02 -7.59 6.01
CA ARG A 20 -4.04 -8.10 5.07
C ARG A 20 -3.48 -9.16 4.13
N LYS A 21 -2.26 -8.98 3.61
CA LYS A 21 -1.70 -9.87 2.58
C LYS A 21 -0.94 -11.05 3.15
N TYR A 22 -0.21 -10.85 4.25
CA TYR A 22 0.71 -11.85 4.81
C TYR A 22 0.29 -12.37 6.18
N GLY A 23 -0.77 -11.82 6.79
CA GLY A 23 -1.21 -12.15 8.15
C GLY A 23 -0.24 -11.67 9.23
N LYS A 24 0.71 -10.80 8.89
CA LYS A 24 1.71 -10.22 9.80
C LYS A 24 2.29 -8.93 9.23
N HIS A 25 2.82 -8.09 10.11
CA HIS A 25 3.66 -6.96 9.72
C HIS A 25 5.02 -7.44 9.23
N LEU A 26 5.55 -6.78 8.21
CA LEU A 26 6.86 -7.05 7.64
C LEU A 26 7.85 -5.98 8.10
N THR A 27 9.07 -6.39 8.39
CA THR A 27 10.19 -5.44 8.46
C THR A 27 10.45 -4.84 7.07
N SER A 28 11.04 -3.64 7.00
CA SER A 28 11.42 -3.02 5.73
C SER A 28 12.30 -3.94 4.86
N MET A 29 13.12 -4.79 5.50
CA MET A 29 13.94 -5.81 4.82
C MET A 29 13.10 -6.96 4.25
N GLU A 30 12.12 -7.48 4.99
CA GLU A 30 11.20 -8.50 4.48
C GLU A 30 10.35 -7.95 3.33
N LEU A 31 9.86 -6.71 3.43
CA LEU A 31 9.11 -6.08 2.34
C LEU A 31 9.99 -5.91 1.09
N ALA A 32 11.27 -5.52 1.26
CA ALA A 32 12.21 -5.41 0.15
C ALA A 32 12.46 -6.76 -0.53
N ASP A 33 12.60 -7.83 0.25
CA ASP A 33 12.73 -9.21 -0.23
C ASP A 33 11.46 -9.65 -1.00
N LYS A 34 10.27 -9.43 -0.42
CA LYS A 34 8.99 -9.76 -1.07
C LYS A 34 8.74 -8.99 -2.36
N ALA A 35 9.19 -7.73 -2.41
CA ALA A 35 9.11 -6.89 -3.61
C ALA A 35 10.25 -7.19 -4.60
N ASN A 36 11.30 -7.91 -4.20
CA ASN A 36 12.52 -8.07 -5.01
C ASN A 36 13.08 -6.71 -5.47
N VAL A 37 13.29 -5.81 -4.50
CA VAL A 37 13.85 -4.47 -4.67
C VAL A 37 14.92 -4.22 -3.60
N ALA A 38 15.73 -3.17 -3.78
CA ALA A 38 16.69 -2.76 -2.75
C ALA A 38 15.97 -2.22 -1.51
N LEU A 39 16.53 -2.49 -0.32
CA LEU A 39 16.01 -1.96 0.96
C LEU A 39 15.90 -0.43 0.94
N ASP A 40 16.79 0.26 0.22
CA ASP A 40 16.75 1.71 0.10
C ASP A 40 15.46 2.21 -0.55
N GLU A 41 14.92 1.47 -1.54
CA GLU A 41 13.67 1.84 -2.22
C GLU A 41 12.46 1.72 -1.28
N VAL A 42 12.45 0.71 -0.42
CA VAL A 42 11.42 0.58 0.64
C VAL A 42 11.58 1.70 1.67
N ASN A 43 12.81 2.01 2.08
CA ASN A 43 13.07 3.13 3.01
C ASN A 43 12.65 4.48 2.41
N ARG A 44 12.82 4.69 1.10
CA ARG A 44 12.34 5.89 0.41
C ARG A 44 10.84 6.01 0.54
N PHE A 45 10.10 4.94 0.25
CA PHE A 45 8.65 4.89 0.44
C PHE A 45 8.22 5.22 1.88
N GLU A 46 8.79 4.55 2.88
CA GLU A 46 8.47 4.77 4.31
C GLU A 46 8.84 6.17 4.81
N ARG A 47 9.71 6.88 4.07
CA ARG A 47 10.13 8.26 4.33
C ARG A 47 9.44 9.31 3.46
N HIS A 48 8.44 8.93 2.65
CA HIS A 48 7.77 9.83 1.69
C HIS A 48 8.71 10.43 0.65
N LEU A 49 9.75 9.69 0.29
CA LEU A 49 10.62 10.03 -0.81
C LEU A 49 10.09 9.37 -2.09
N PRO A 50 10.15 10.06 -3.24
CA PRO A 50 9.65 9.53 -4.50
C PRO A 50 10.42 8.28 -4.92
N ILE A 51 9.68 7.25 -5.34
CA ILE A 51 10.25 6.08 -6.05
C ILE A 51 10.31 6.44 -7.53
N GLU A 52 11.50 6.75 -8.01
CA GLU A 52 11.71 7.25 -9.38
C GLU A 52 11.49 6.16 -10.44
N ASP A 53 11.89 4.92 -10.15
CA ASP A 53 11.71 3.80 -11.06
C ASP A 53 10.27 3.24 -11.01
N PRO A 54 9.50 3.31 -12.11
CA PRO A 54 8.15 2.75 -12.16
C PRO A 54 8.11 1.23 -11.95
N ALA A 55 9.16 0.50 -12.34
CA ALA A 55 9.22 -0.94 -12.15
C ALA A 55 9.35 -1.29 -10.66
N THR A 56 10.23 -0.60 -9.93
CA THR A 56 10.36 -0.68 -8.47
C THR A 56 9.06 -0.32 -7.76
N ARG A 57 8.39 0.76 -8.16
CA ARG A 57 7.08 1.14 -7.63
C ARG A 57 6.04 0.03 -7.83
N GLY A 58 6.00 -0.57 -9.02
CA GLY A 58 5.08 -1.66 -9.32
C GLY A 58 5.37 -2.94 -8.53
N ARG A 59 6.64 -3.22 -8.27
CA ARG A 59 7.07 -4.34 -7.42
C ARG A 59 6.65 -4.16 -5.96
N ILE A 60 6.88 -2.99 -5.38
CA ILE A 60 6.44 -2.66 -4.01
C ILE A 60 4.91 -2.70 -3.91
N ALA A 61 4.20 -2.11 -4.88
CA ALA A 61 2.75 -2.14 -4.91
C ALA A 61 2.21 -3.59 -4.98
N THR A 62 2.82 -4.42 -5.82
CA THR A 62 2.48 -5.84 -5.91
C THR A 62 2.77 -6.55 -4.59
N ALA A 63 3.90 -6.26 -3.95
CA ALA A 63 4.25 -6.81 -2.64
C ALA A 63 3.26 -6.42 -1.54
N LEU A 64 2.67 -5.23 -1.59
CA LEU A 64 1.61 -4.78 -0.66
C LEU A 64 0.19 -5.17 -1.12
N GLY A 65 0.04 -5.82 -2.27
CA GLY A 65 -1.27 -6.24 -2.78
C GLY A 65 -2.14 -5.07 -3.22
N ILE A 66 -1.53 -4.04 -3.80
CA ILE A 66 -2.17 -2.84 -4.32
C ILE A 66 -1.67 -2.50 -5.73
N THR A 67 -2.26 -1.47 -6.33
CA THR A 67 -1.85 -0.87 -7.59
C THR A 67 -0.74 0.17 -7.39
N PRO A 68 0.14 0.40 -8.39
CA PRO A 68 1.18 1.43 -8.32
C PRO A 68 0.63 2.85 -8.10
N GLU A 69 -0.56 3.14 -8.61
CA GLU A 69 -1.27 4.41 -8.45
C GLU A 69 -1.71 4.60 -6.99
N LEU A 70 -2.27 3.56 -6.38
CA LEU A 70 -2.60 3.61 -4.95
C LEU A 70 -1.34 3.74 -4.10
N LEU A 71 -0.24 3.07 -4.46
CA LEU A 71 1.04 3.22 -3.76
C LEU A 71 1.56 4.67 -3.82
N ALA A 72 1.39 5.37 -4.95
CA ALA A 72 1.82 6.76 -5.10
C ALA A 72 1.03 7.71 -4.18
N LYS A 73 -0.28 7.49 -4.04
CA LYS A 73 -1.14 8.20 -3.08
C LYS A 73 -0.74 7.88 -1.64
N ILE A 74 -0.56 6.59 -1.34
CA ILE A 74 -0.16 6.15 0.00
C ILE A 74 1.22 6.71 0.38
N GLY A 75 2.17 6.73 -0.55
CA GLY A 75 3.53 7.24 -0.35
C GLY A 75 3.65 8.77 -0.31
N GLY A 76 2.53 9.51 -0.30
CA GLY A 76 2.51 10.97 -0.23
C GLY A 76 2.97 11.69 -1.50
N SER A 77 3.16 10.96 -2.60
CA SER A 77 3.51 11.54 -3.90
C SER A 77 2.30 12.14 -4.62
N GLU A 78 1.10 11.61 -4.35
CA GLU A 78 -0.17 12.10 -4.86
C GLU A 78 -1.16 12.36 -3.72
N GLU A 79 -2.14 13.22 -3.97
CA GLU A 79 -3.22 13.50 -3.03
C GLU A 79 -4.30 12.42 -3.11
N ILE A 80 -4.94 12.16 -1.98
CA ILE A 80 -6.10 11.28 -1.85
C ILE A 80 -7.24 12.06 -1.20
N SER A 81 -8.46 11.89 -1.70
CA SER A 81 -9.62 12.47 -1.05
C SER A 81 -9.89 11.77 0.27
N MET A 82 -10.35 12.51 1.28
CA MET A 82 -10.73 11.92 2.57
C MET A 82 -11.76 10.79 2.41
N ASP A 83 -12.73 10.95 1.51
CA ASP A 83 -13.71 9.91 1.21
C ASP A 83 -13.03 8.64 0.65
N ALA A 84 -12.11 8.78 -0.30
CA ALA A 84 -11.39 7.63 -0.86
C ALA A 84 -10.46 6.96 0.17
N LEU A 85 -9.88 7.73 1.09
CA LEU A 85 -9.08 7.19 2.19
C LEU A 85 -9.95 6.38 3.16
N SER A 86 -11.09 6.92 3.60
CA SER A 86 -12.00 6.21 4.49
C SER A 86 -12.59 4.96 3.84
N GLU A 87 -12.89 5.01 2.54
CA GLU A 87 -13.31 3.82 1.80
C GLU A 87 -12.19 2.78 1.67
N LEU A 88 -10.94 3.21 1.49
CA LEU A 88 -9.78 2.33 1.44
C LEU A 88 -9.57 1.62 2.77
N GLU A 89 -9.60 2.35 3.89
CA GLU A 89 -9.47 1.80 5.25
C GLU A 89 -10.55 0.75 5.53
N GLN A 90 -11.82 1.04 5.21
CA GLN A 90 -12.91 0.07 5.30
C GLN A 90 -12.65 -1.18 4.45
N CYS A 91 -12.19 -0.98 3.22
CA CYS A 91 -11.87 -2.07 2.31
C CYS A 91 -10.73 -2.96 2.81
N ILE A 92 -9.71 -2.39 3.47
CA ILE A 92 -8.61 -3.14 4.06
C ILE A 92 -9.15 -4.01 5.21
N LEU A 93 -9.92 -3.42 6.12
CA LEU A 93 -10.53 -4.12 7.26
C LEU A 93 -11.46 -5.28 6.83
N ASP A 94 -12.34 -5.04 5.86
CA ASP A 94 -13.27 -6.06 5.35
C ASP A 94 -12.55 -7.19 4.61
N SER A 95 -11.49 -6.85 3.86
CA SER A 95 -10.72 -7.84 3.10
C SER A 95 -9.90 -8.75 4.00
N THR A 96 -9.34 -8.25 5.10
CA THR A 96 -8.60 -9.06 6.08
C THR A 96 -9.51 -10.13 6.71
N SER A 97 -10.79 -9.80 6.89
CA SER A 97 -11.77 -10.73 7.48
C SER A 97 -12.29 -11.78 6.50
N THR A 98 -12.35 -11.47 5.19
CA THR A 98 -13.02 -12.32 4.19
C THR A 98 -12.10 -12.97 3.17
N GLY A 99 -10.84 -12.51 3.05
CA GLY A 99 -9.90 -12.93 2.00
C GLY A 99 -10.30 -12.48 0.58
N THR A 100 -11.46 -11.85 0.43
CA THR A 100 -12.01 -11.42 -0.85
C THR A 100 -12.09 -9.91 -0.94
N THR A 101 -11.63 -9.36 -2.06
CA THR A 101 -11.64 -7.92 -2.31
C THR A 101 -12.84 -7.58 -3.19
N SER A 102 -13.79 -6.81 -2.66
CA SER A 102 -14.98 -6.38 -3.42
C SER A 102 -14.59 -5.55 -4.65
N GLU A 103 -15.46 -5.46 -5.65
CA GLU A 103 -15.22 -4.63 -6.86
C GLU A 103 -14.96 -3.16 -6.51
N LYS A 104 -15.59 -2.65 -5.44
CA LYS A 104 -15.36 -1.29 -4.93
C LYS A 104 -13.90 -1.12 -4.49
N CYS A 105 -13.40 -2.06 -3.69
CA CYS A 105 -12.03 -2.05 -3.21
C CYS A 105 -11.01 -2.18 -4.35
N GLN A 106 -11.33 -2.97 -5.38
CA GLN A 106 -10.49 -3.08 -6.57
C GLN A 106 -10.41 -1.77 -7.35
N ARG A 107 -11.50 -1.01 -7.44
CA ARG A 107 -11.50 0.34 -8.06
C ARG A 107 -10.66 1.36 -7.29
N LEU A 108 -10.55 1.21 -5.96
CA LEU A 108 -9.65 2.02 -5.13
C LEU A 108 -8.18 1.62 -5.29
N GLY A 109 -7.91 0.49 -5.93
CA GLY A 109 -6.57 0.01 -6.23
C GLY A 109 -6.08 -1.11 -5.32
N LEU A 110 -6.94 -1.73 -4.50
CA LEU A 110 -6.62 -2.97 -3.78
C LEU A 110 -6.65 -4.16 -4.73
N ARG A 111 -5.69 -5.07 -4.60
CA ARG A 111 -5.67 -6.32 -5.37
C ARG A 111 -6.15 -7.49 -4.51
N PRO A 112 -6.81 -8.49 -5.10
CA PRO A 112 -7.14 -9.74 -4.40
C PRO A 112 -5.87 -10.38 -3.83
N VAL A 113 -5.96 -10.86 -2.59
CA VAL A 113 -4.90 -11.65 -1.97
C VAL A 113 -5.06 -13.08 -2.49
N LEU A 114 -4.37 -13.39 -3.59
CA LEU A 114 -4.26 -14.76 -4.08
C LEU A 114 -3.15 -15.44 -3.26
N HIS A 115 -3.55 -16.41 -2.44
CA HIS A 115 -2.63 -17.31 -1.73
C HIS A 115 -1.91 -18.26 -2.69
#